data_AF-A0A6J6CUM5-F1
#
_entry.id   AF-A0A6J6CUM5-F1
#
_cell.length_a   1.000
_cell.length_b   1.000
_cell.length_c   1.000
_cell.angle_alpha   90.00
_cell.angle_beta   90.00
_cell.angle_gamma   90.00
#
_symmetry.space_group_name_H-M   'P 1'
#
loop_
_entity.id
_entity.type
_entity.pdbx_description
1 polymer ?
#
loop_
_entity_poly.entity_id
_entity_poly.type
_entity_poly.pdbx_seq_one_letter_code
_entity_poly.pdbx_strand_id
1 'polypeptide(L)'
;MFVWDPAGGSAYQRQPNGVGGTQNLLTDAVAWSTAGIALFSSASNNVVAGDTNSRQDVFVWDTVANTYQRQPLGVGGAQPNGVSTPEAISLDGTKVVFTSEASNLVASDTNGLKDVFVWNRSTNTVQRQPLGVGGAQPNNLTTSATISPDGTKVVVNSRASNLVAGDTNTNPDMFLWNLATGSYQRQPSGLSGVQSNSISTAISIDVFGRVSFDSLASNLVAGDTNGINDVFVWDTIAGTYLRQPRGLLGAQPNAGSQVQAASFDGNRIFLSSNATNLVAEDVTLVPDGFIWTRVTPLGVPGS
;
A
#
# COMPACT_ATOMS: atom_id res chain seq x y z
N MET A 1 10.75 17.86 -1.20
CA MET A 1 10.94 16.95 -2.33
C MET A 1 11.89 17.57 -3.32
N PHE A 2 12.93 16.81 -3.68
CA PHE A 2 13.85 17.12 -4.75
C PHE A 2 13.78 15.99 -5.77
N VAL A 3 13.59 16.31 -7.05
CA VAL A 3 13.72 15.34 -8.15
C VAL A 3 15.15 15.41 -8.64
N TRP A 4 15.82 14.26 -8.78
CA TRP A 4 17.15 14.16 -9.38
C TRP A 4 17.01 13.68 -10.82
N ASP A 5 17.46 14.49 -11.77
CA ASP A 5 17.61 14.10 -13.17
C ASP A 5 19.08 13.71 -13.45
N PRO A 6 19.37 12.41 -13.66
CA PRO A 6 20.72 11.95 -13.98
C PRO A 6 21.22 12.39 -15.37
N ALA A 7 20.33 12.73 -16.30
CA ALA A 7 20.70 13.10 -17.67
C ALA A 7 21.07 14.60 -17.81
N GLY A 8 20.57 15.45 -16.93
CA GLY A 8 20.71 16.91 -17.01
C GLY A 8 21.86 17.53 -16.21
N GLY A 9 22.64 16.74 -15.46
CA GLY A 9 23.67 17.26 -14.55
C GLY A 9 23.06 17.94 -13.32
N SER A 10 22.84 17.18 -12.26
CA SER A 10 22.60 17.67 -10.88
C SER A 10 21.57 18.81 -10.74
N ALA A 11 20.49 18.80 -11.51
CA ALA A 11 19.42 19.79 -11.35
C ALA A 11 18.47 19.34 -10.24
N TYR A 12 18.56 19.98 -9.08
CA TYR A 12 17.60 19.81 -7.99
C TYR A 12 16.40 20.73 -8.23
N GLN A 13 15.23 20.17 -8.53
CA GLN A 13 13.99 20.95 -8.51
C GLN A 13 13.41 20.95 -7.10
N ARG A 14 13.37 22.13 -6.47
CA ARG A 14 12.70 22.31 -5.18
C ARG A 14 11.17 22.28 -5.40
N GLN A 15 10.47 21.61 -4.49
CA GLN A 15 9.00 21.65 -4.35
C GLN A 15 8.41 23.07 -4.55
N PRO A 16 7.13 23.19 -4.95
CA PRO A 16 6.54 24.47 -5.27
C PRO A 16 6.68 25.48 -4.12
N ASN A 17 7.09 26.70 -4.45
CA ASN A 17 6.38 27.83 -3.86
C ASN A 17 5.04 27.81 -4.58
N GLY A 18 3.99 27.55 -3.83
CA GLY A 18 2.64 27.62 -4.34
C GLY A 18 2.26 28.99 -4.92
N VAL A 19 0.96 29.18 -5.19
CA VAL A 19 0.44 30.51 -5.57
C VAL A 19 0.38 31.39 -4.31
N GLY A 20 1.47 32.08 -3.97
CA GLY A 20 1.57 32.90 -2.73
C GLY A 20 1.76 32.07 -1.45
N GLY A 21 1.72 32.69 -0.26
CA GLY A 21 1.80 32.01 1.05
C GLY A 21 3.18 32.00 1.74
N THR A 22 3.20 31.78 3.06
CA THR A 22 4.37 32.00 3.94
C THR A 22 5.03 30.74 4.52
N GLN A 23 4.44 29.54 4.36
CA GLN A 23 4.92 28.31 5.00
C GLN A 23 4.70 27.07 4.09
N ASN A 24 5.78 26.35 3.75
CA ASN A 24 5.72 25.07 3.04
C ASN A 24 5.94 23.92 4.05
N LEU A 25 4.85 23.33 4.55
CA LEU A 25 4.86 22.17 5.43
C LEU A 25 4.58 20.93 4.58
N LEU A 26 5.61 20.43 3.91
CA LEU A 26 5.56 19.05 3.45
C LEU A 26 5.60 18.15 4.67
N THR A 27 4.62 17.27 4.78
CA THR A 27 4.58 16.24 5.81
C THR A 27 5.21 14.95 5.31
N ASP A 28 4.82 14.48 4.11
CA ASP A 28 5.29 13.20 3.55
C ASP A 28 5.38 13.23 2.02
N ALA A 29 6.37 12.53 1.46
CA ALA A 29 6.47 12.18 0.04
C ALA A 29 6.51 10.66 -0.08
N VAL A 30 5.55 10.07 -0.79
CA VAL A 30 5.20 8.65 -0.61
C VAL A 30 5.54 7.80 -1.84
N ALA A 31 5.34 8.31 -3.05
CA ALA A 31 5.56 7.51 -4.26
C ALA A 31 5.79 8.35 -5.53
N TRP A 32 6.36 7.69 -6.56
CA TRP A 32 6.48 8.19 -7.92
C TRP A 32 5.90 7.18 -8.91
N SER A 33 5.23 7.69 -9.96
CA SER A 33 4.79 6.91 -11.13
C SER A 33 5.79 7.04 -12.29
N THR A 34 5.75 6.12 -13.26
CA THR A 34 6.59 6.24 -14.47
C THR A 34 6.12 7.34 -15.41
N ALA A 35 4.90 7.87 -15.21
CA ALA A 35 4.37 9.01 -15.92
C ALA A 35 4.93 10.37 -15.41
N GLY A 36 5.85 10.36 -14.43
CA GLY A 36 6.39 11.59 -13.85
C GLY A 36 5.44 12.25 -12.84
N ILE A 37 4.58 11.47 -12.18
CA ILE A 37 3.67 11.98 -11.16
C ILE A 37 4.23 11.66 -9.77
N ALA A 38 4.48 12.70 -8.97
CA ALA A 38 4.92 12.63 -7.58
C ALA A 38 3.74 12.73 -6.63
N LEU A 39 3.61 11.78 -5.70
CA LEU A 39 2.56 11.76 -4.69
C LEU A 39 3.11 12.23 -3.34
N PHE A 40 2.46 13.23 -2.75
CA PHE A 40 2.85 13.81 -1.47
C PHE A 40 1.65 14.35 -0.71
N SER A 41 1.85 14.74 0.55
CA SER A 41 0.86 15.48 1.31
C SER A 41 1.40 16.76 1.90
N SER A 42 0.50 17.69 2.13
CA SER A 42 0.84 18.96 2.76
C SER A 42 -0.35 19.55 3.49
N ALA A 43 -0.08 20.27 4.58
CA ALA A 43 -1.07 21.13 5.24
C ALA A 43 -0.97 22.60 4.76
N SER A 44 -0.15 22.88 3.75
CA SER A 44 0.07 24.23 3.24
C SER A 44 -1.07 24.69 2.34
N ASN A 45 -1.56 25.90 2.62
CA ASN A 45 -2.65 26.56 1.88
C ASN A 45 -2.26 27.13 0.51
N ASN A 46 -1.06 26.84 0.02
CA ASN A 46 -0.55 27.42 -1.21
C ASN A 46 -0.25 26.41 -2.32
N VAL A 47 -0.24 25.09 -2.05
CA VAL A 47 0.13 24.09 -3.06
C VAL A 47 -0.76 24.19 -4.31
N VAL A 48 -2.07 24.41 -4.11
CA VAL A 48 -3.02 24.75 -5.17
C VAL A 48 -3.87 25.94 -4.73
N ALA A 49 -4.37 26.73 -5.67
CA ALA A 49 -5.29 27.82 -5.37
C ALA A 49 -6.60 27.28 -4.78
N GLY A 50 -7.18 28.01 -3.83
CA GLY A 50 -8.44 27.62 -3.18
C GLY A 50 -8.28 26.51 -2.13
N ASP A 51 -7.05 26.26 -1.66
CA ASP A 51 -6.81 25.39 -0.52
C ASP A 51 -6.88 26.16 0.80
N THR A 52 -7.99 26.04 1.53
CA THR A 52 -8.32 26.91 2.68
C THR A 52 -8.67 26.16 3.96
N ASN A 53 -8.67 24.82 3.94
CA ASN A 53 -9.12 24.00 5.07
C ASN A 53 -8.09 23.88 6.20
N SER A 54 -6.83 24.28 5.99
CA SER A 54 -5.74 24.12 6.96
C SER A 54 -5.57 22.67 7.44
N ARG A 55 -5.93 21.69 6.60
CA ARG A 55 -5.75 20.25 6.85
C ARG A 55 -4.68 19.69 5.95
N GLN A 56 -4.09 18.58 6.36
CA GLN A 56 -3.21 17.82 5.48
C GLN A 56 -4.06 17.16 4.38
N ASP A 57 -3.74 17.51 3.15
CA ASP A 57 -4.34 16.97 1.94
C ASP A 57 -3.31 16.21 1.10
N VAL A 58 -3.81 15.41 0.18
CA VAL A 58 -3.07 14.62 -0.79
C VAL A 58 -2.89 15.41 -2.07
N PHE A 59 -1.67 15.51 -2.55
CA PHE A 59 -1.33 16.23 -3.75
C PHE A 59 -0.53 15.35 -4.69
N VAL A 60 -0.69 15.65 -5.97
CA VAL A 60 0.21 15.18 -7.01
C VAL A 60 0.91 16.34 -7.68
N TRP A 61 2.17 16.13 -8.04
CA TRP A 61 2.92 17.00 -8.92
C TRP A 61 3.24 16.24 -10.20
N ASP A 62 2.73 16.73 -11.32
CA ASP A 62 3.16 16.30 -12.64
C ASP A 62 4.49 17.01 -12.96
N THR A 63 5.59 16.27 -12.92
CA THR A 63 6.93 16.82 -13.13
C THR A 63 7.21 17.14 -14.59
N VAL A 64 6.43 16.58 -15.52
CA VAL A 64 6.57 16.84 -16.96
C VAL A 64 5.86 18.14 -17.33
N ALA A 65 4.60 18.29 -16.91
CA ALA A 65 3.80 19.50 -17.14
C ALA A 65 4.11 20.61 -16.12
N ASN A 66 4.80 20.29 -15.03
CA ASN A 66 5.01 21.14 -13.86
C ASN A 66 3.70 21.70 -13.29
N THR A 67 2.70 20.83 -13.11
CA THR A 67 1.39 21.19 -12.58
C THR A 67 1.08 20.45 -11.28
N TYR A 68 0.25 21.07 -10.44
CA TYR A 68 -0.13 20.54 -9.13
C TYR A 68 -1.63 20.30 -9.07
N GLN A 69 -2.02 19.20 -8.44
CA GLN A 69 -3.42 18.84 -8.26
C GLN A 69 -3.60 18.26 -6.86
N ARG A 70 -4.59 18.76 -6.11
CA ARG A 70 -5.05 18.15 -4.85
C ARG A 70 -6.02 17.01 -5.14
N GLN A 71 -6.19 16.05 -4.22
CA GLN A 71 -7.31 15.13 -4.30
C GLN A 71 -8.65 15.89 -4.42
N PRO A 72 -9.69 15.25 -5.00
CA PRO A 72 -10.94 15.93 -5.30
C PRO A 72 -11.60 16.52 -4.06
N LEU A 73 -12.39 17.57 -4.29
CA LEU A 73 -13.30 18.09 -3.28
C LEU A 73 -14.33 17.02 -2.92
N GLY A 74 -14.79 17.07 -1.68
CA GLY A 74 -15.86 16.24 -1.19
C GLY A 74 -17.23 16.63 -1.75
N VAL A 75 -18.27 16.02 -1.18
CA VAL A 75 -19.66 16.22 -1.57
C VAL A 75 -20.01 17.72 -1.56
N GLY A 76 -20.63 18.20 -2.64
CA GLY A 76 -21.02 19.61 -2.79
C GLY A 76 -19.88 20.58 -3.04
N GLY A 77 -18.66 20.10 -3.36
CA GLY A 77 -17.50 20.95 -3.60
C GLY A 77 -16.83 21.45 -2.31
N ALA A 78 -17.17 20.86 -1.16
CA ALA A 78 -16.51 21.19 0.11
C ALA A 78 -15.11 20.56 0.17
N GLN A 79 -14.14 21.25 0.76
CA GLN A 79 -12.85 20.66 1.04
C GLN A 79 -12.97 19.52 2.07
N PRO A 80 -12.07 18.52 2.04
CA PRO A 80 -12.02 17.48 3.08
C PRO A 80 -11.93 18.11 4.46
N ASN A 81 -12.80 17.66 5.38
CA ASN A 81 -12.90 18.19 6.74
C ASN A 81 -11.97 17.48 7.76
N GLY A 82 -11.24 16.45 7.32
CA GLY A 82 -10.27 15.67 8.10
C GLY A 82 -8.93 15.52 7.38
N VAL A 83 -7.96 14.91 8.07
CA VAL A 83 -6.62 14.65 7.50
C VAL A 83 -6.70 13.56 6.43
N SER A 84 -6.02 13.78 5.32
CA SER A 84 -5.83 12.78 4.25
C SER A 84 -4.34 12.49 4.06
N THR A 85 -3.98 11.20 4.01
CA THR A 85 -2.60 10.73 3.89
C THR A 85 -2.43 9.83 2.66
N PRO A 86 -1.49 10.13 1.76
CA PRO A 86 -1.25 9.31 0.58
C PRO A 86 -0.64 7.97 0.96
N GLU A 87 -1.03 6.92 0.23
CA GLU A 87 -0.56 5.55 0.48
C GLU A 87 0.21 5.00 -0.73
N ALA A 88 -0.35 5.12 -1.94
CA ALA A 88 0.28 4.59 -3.15
C ALA A 88 -0.26 5.26 -4.43
N ILE A 89 0.47 5.09 -5.54
CA ILE A 89 0.05 5.53 -6.88
C ILE A 89 0.27 4.40 -7.90
N SER A 90 -0.62 4.24 -8.87
CA SER A 90 -0.45 3.32 -9.99
C SER A 90 0.70 3.75 -10.90
N LEU A 91 1.24 2.82 -11.68
CA LEU A 91 2.45 3.06 -12.49
C LEU A 91 2.24 4.12 -13.56
N ASP A 92 1.05 4.15 -14.16
CA ASP A 92 0.62 5.15 -15.13
C ASP A 92 0.24 6.50 -14.47
N GLY A 93 0.27 6.58 -13.14
CA GLY A 93 -0.08 7.76 -12.39
C GLY A 93 -1.57 8.09 -12.38
N THR A 94 -2.46 7.23 -12.88
CA THR A 94 -3.90 7.56 -13.01
C THR A 94 -4.72 7.30 -11.76
N LYS A 95 -4.27 6.40 -10.87
CA LYS A 95 -4.95 6.06 -9.62
C LYS A 95 -4.06 6.37 -8.43
N VAL A 96 -4.60 7.08 -7.45
CA VAL A 96 -3.96 7.35 -6.16
C VAL A 96 -4.78 6.67 -5.07
N VAL A 97 -4.13 5.88 -4.22
CA VAL A 97 -4.71 5.34 -2.99
C VAL A 97 -4.28 6.23 -1.84
N PHE A 98 -5.24 6.59 -1.00
CA PHE A 98 -4.99 7.39 0.18
C PHE A 98 -5.95 6.99 1.30
N THR A 99 -5.56 7.27 2.54
CA THR A 99 -6.44 7.15 3.69
C THR A 99 -6.95 8.52 4.12
N SER A 100 -8.17 8.60 4.66
CA SER A 100 -8.73 9.88 5.15
C SER A 100 -9.66 9.72 6.33
N GLU A 101 -9.59 10.68 7.26
CA GLU A 101 -10.54 10.87 8.37
C GLU A 101 -11.72 11.78 7.98
N ALA A 102 -11.75 12.28 6.73
CA ALA A 102 -12.74 13.24 6.29
C ALA A 102 -14.10 12.57 6.02
N SER A 103 -15.13 12.96 6.77
CA SER A 103 -16.49 12.43 6.63
C SER A 103 -17.28 12.99 5.44
N ASN A 104 -16.69 13.93 4.69
CA ASN A 104 -17.36 14.60 3.57
C ASN A 104 -16.75 14.29 2.20
N LEU A 105 -15.78 13.38 2.09
CA LEU A 105 -15.21 12.98 0.80
C LEU A 105 -16.21 12.23 -0.10
N VAL A 106 -17.07 11.42 0.51
CA VAL A 106 -18.16 10.70 -0.15
C VAL A 106 -19.44 10.84 0.66
N ALA A 107 -20.58 10.61 0.03
CA ALA A 107 -21.85 10.56 0.74
C ALA A 107 -21.89 9.37 1.71
N SER A 108 -22.58 9.52 2.83
CA SER A 108 -22.79 8.44 3.83
C SER A 108 -21.49 7.92 4.46
N ASP A 109 -20.55 8.82 4.75
CA ASP A 109 -19.44 8.54 5.65
C ASP A 109 -19.75 9.01 7.07
N THR A 110 -19.98 8.08 7.99
CA THR A 110 -20.62 8.36 9.28
C THR A 110 -19.95 7.69 10.49
N ASN A 111 -18.96 6.84 10.29
CA ASN A 111 -18.33 6.06 11.36
C ASN A 111 -17.26 6.88 12.12
N GLY A 112 -16.80 8.00 11.57
CA GLY A 112 -15.76 8.83 12.18
C GLY A 112 -14.40 8.13 12.25
N LEU A 113 -14.17 7.12 11.40
CA LEU A 113 -12.93 6.36 11.33
C LEU A 113 -12.17 6.70 10.04
N LYS A 114 -10.87 6.39 10.05
CA LYS A 114 -10.04 6.49 8.85
C LYS A 114 -10.40 5.39 7.85
N ASP A 115 -10.80 5.80 6.66
CA ASP A 115 -11.15 4.93 5.53
C ASP A 115 -10.13 5.01 4.40
N VAL A 116 -10.08 3.96 3.57
CA VAL A 116 -9.29 3.94 2.32
C VAL A 116 -10.11 4.45 1.16
N PHE A 117 -9.48 5.28 0.34
CA PHE A 117 -10.06 5.88 -0.85
C PHE A 117 -9.15 5.70 -2.06
N VAL A 118 -9.76 5.59 -3.24
CA VAL A 118 -9.10 5.62 -4.54
C VAL A 118 -9.54 6.88 -5.26
N TRP A 119 -8.58 7.74 -5.57
CA TRP A 119 -8.75 8.86 -6.48
C TRP A 119 -8.36 8.45 -7.90
N ASN A 120 -9.35 8.44 -8.78
CA ASN A 120 -9.12 8.35 -10.22
C ASN A 120 -8.86 9.74 -10.78
N ARG A 121 -7.61 10.01 -11.17
CA ARG A 121 -7.17 11.31 -11.68
C ARG A 121 -7.73 11.64 -13.05
N SER A 122 -7.97 10.64 -13.90
CA SER A 122 -8.51 10.84 -15.25
C SER A 122 -9.95 11.34 -15.24
N THR A 123 -10.74 10.90 -14.26
CA THR A 123 -12.15 11.31 -14.09
C THR A 123 -12.35 12.31 -12.95
N ASN A 124 -11.29 12.58 -12.19
CA ASN A 124 -11.30 13.38 -10.97
C ASN A 124 -12.36 12.94 -9.94
N THR A 125 -12.53 11.62 -9.76
CA THR A 125 -13.51 11.02 -8.84
C THR A 125 -12.83 10.28 -7.70
N VAL A 126 -13.47 10.30 -6.53
CA VAL A 126 -13.06 9.51 -5.35
C VAL A 126 -14.04 8.36 -5.13
N GLN A 127 -13.50 7.18 -4.84
CA GLN A 127 -14.25 6.02 -4.41
C GLN A 127 -13.73 5.56 -3.05
N ARG A 128 -14.61 5.40 -2.06
CA ARG A 128 -14.27 4.77 -0.78
C ARG A 128 -14.21 3.25 -0.93
N GLN A 129 -13.39 2.60 -0.11
CA GLN A 129 -13.41 1.14 0.05
C GLN A 129 -14.85 0.61 0.25
N PRO A 130 -15.15 -0.61 -0.24
CA PRO A 130 -16.48 -1.17 -0.12
C PRO A 130 -16.97 -1.24 1.32
N LEU A 131 -18.29 -1.11 1.48
CA LEU A 131 -18.94 -1.39 2.76
C LEU A 131 -18.82 -2.87 3.09
N GLY A 132 -18.78 -3.17 4.38
CA GLY A 132 -18.77 -4.51 4.90
C GLY A 132 -20.12 -5.23 4.79
N VAL A 133 -20.22 -6.36 5.49
CA VAL A 133 -21.40 -7.24 5.44
C VAL A 133 -22.66 -6.45 5.83
N GLY A 134 -23.71 -6.57 5.01
CA GLY A 134 -24.98 -5.87 5.23
C GLY A 134 -24.94 -4.35 4.97
N GLY A 135 -23.90 -3.84 4.30
CA GLY A 135 -23.73 -2.42 4.04
C GLY A 135 -23.19 -1.63 5.24
N ALA A 136 -22.64 -2.31 6.24
CA ALA A 136 -22.04 -1.66 7.40
C ALA A 136 -20.70 -0.99 7.04
N GLN A 137 -20.44 0.20 7.57
CA GLN A 137 -19.10 0.79 7.49
C GLN A 137 -18.10 -0.04 8.33
N PRO A 138 -16.80 0.02 8.01
CA PRO A 138 -15.77 -0.63 8.83
C PRO A 138 -15.91 -0.20 10.28
N ASN A 139 -15.90 -1.15 11.21
CA ASN A 139 -16.08 -0.91 12.65
C ASN A 139 -14.76 -0.62 13.39
N ASN A 140 -13.65 -0.53 12.67
CA ASN A 140 -12.32 -0.25 13.23
C ASN A 140 -11.42 0.40 12.17
N LEU A 141 -10.26 0.89 12.61
CA LEU A 141 -9.33 1.64 11.79
C LEU A 141 -8.71 0.79 10.67
N THR A 142 -8.58 1.41 9.50
CA THR A 142 -7.71 0.95 8.42
C THR A 142 -6.32 1.53 8.62
N THR A 143 -5.27 0.71 8.52
CA THR A 143 -3.90 1.12 8.90
C THR A 143 -3.03 1.55 7.72
N SER A 144 -3.22 0.94 6.55
CA SER A 144 -2.49 1.30 5.32
C SER A 144 -3.12 0.62 4.10
N ALA A 145 -2.72 1.05 2.90
CA ALA A 145 -3.11 0.39 1.65
C ALA A 145 -2.01 0.46 0.58
N THR A 146 -2.10 -0.41 -0.43
CA THR A 146 -1.20 -0.40 -1.60
C THR A 146 -1.99 -0.71 -2.87
N ILE A 147 -1.49 -0.30 -4.04
CA ILE A 147 -2.16 -0.50 -5.34
C ILE A 147 -1.29 -1.27 -6.30
N SER A 148 -1.93 -2.11 -7.12
CA SER A 148 -1.24 -2.79 -8.20
C SER A 148 -0.74 -1.78 -9.22
N PRO A 149 0.46 -2.02 -9.77
CA PRO A 149 0.95 -1.45 -11.02
C PRO A 149 -0.04 -0.90 -12.04
N ASP A 150 -0.96 -1.76 -12.47
CA ASP A 150 -1.96 -1.51 -13.51
C ASP A 150 -3.18 -0.74 -13.00
N GLY A 151 -3.19 -0.38 -11.70
CA GLY A 151 -4.27 0.36 -11.08
C GLY A 151 -5.58 -0.43 -10.94
N THR A 152 -5.55 -1.77 -11.00
CA THR A 152 -6.77 -2.60 -10.99
C THR A 152 -7.11 -3.22 -9.63
N LYS A 153 -6.14 -3.35 -8.73
CA LYS A 153 -6.29 -3.99 -7.42
C LYS A 153 -5.70 -3.12 -6.32
N VAL A 154 -6.40 -3.01 -5.19
CA VAL A 154 -5.90 -2.37 -3.96
C VAL A 154 -5.85 -3.42 -2.87
N VAL A 155 -4.76 -3.48 -2.11
CA VAL A 155 -4.69 -4.28 -0.88
C VAL A 155 -4.81 -3.34 0.31
N VAL A 156 -5.73 -3.64 1.21
CA VAL A 156 -6.06 -2.84 2.38
C VAL A 156 -5.72 -3.63 3.64
N ASN A 157 -4.97 -3.03 4.56
CA ASN A 157 -4.72 -3.58 5.89
C ASN A 157 -5.73 -2.98 6.87
N SER A 158 -6.61 -3.79 7.46
CA SER A 158 -7.67 -3.30 8.34
C SER A 158 -7.84 -4.12 9.60
N ARG A 159 -8.21 -3.45 10.70
CA ARG A 159 -8.59 -4.06 11.98
C ARG A 159 -10.09 -4.33 12.10
N ALA A 160 -10.85 -4.04 11.05
CA ALA A 160 -12.30 -4.13 11.08
C ALA A 160 -12.77 -5.57 10.86
N SER A 161 -13.57 -6.09 11.80
CA SER A 161 -14.05 -7.47 11.80
C SER A 161 -15.34 -7.69 11.00
N ASN A 162 -15.90 -6.61 10.44
CA ASN A 162 -17.20 -6.64 9.75
C ASN A 162 -17.09 -6.40 8.23
N LEU A 163 -15.87 -6.41 7.67
CA LEU A 163 -15.61 -6.13 6.27
C LEU A 163 -16.04 -7.26 5.32
N VAL A 164 -15.90 -8.52 5.74
CA VAL A 164 -16.37 -9.69 4.97
C VAL A 164 -16.98 -10.73 5.89
N ALA A 165 -17.79 -11.63 5.34
CA ALA A 165 -18.33 -12.74 6.11
C ALA A 165 -17.22 -13.73 6.50
N GLY A 166 -17.31 -14.30 7.70
CA GLY A 166 -16.34 -15.30 8.18
C GLY A 166 -14.99 -14.73 8.58
N ASP A 167 -14.91 -13.41 8.83
CA ASP A 167 -13.83 -12.83 9.62
C ASP A 167 -14.15 -13.04 11.11
N THR A 168 -13.35 -13.87 11.77
CA THR A 168 -13.68 -14.41 13.11
C THR A 168 -12.55 -14.23 14.12
N ASN A 169 -11.37 -13.85 13.67
CA ASN A 169 -10.27 -13.50 14.56
C ASN A 169 -10.40 -12.03 15.00
N THR A 170 -9.59 -11.60 15.97
CA THR A 170 -9.53 -10.20 16.42
C THR A 170 -8.26 -9.51 15.91
N ASN A 171 -7.61 -10.08 14.91
CA ASN A 171 -6.34 -9.61 14.39
C ASN A 171 -6.56 -8.72 13.15
N PRO A 172 -5.62 -7.81 12.82
CA PRO A 172 -5.65 -7.11 11.55
C PRO A 172 -5.49 -8.09 10.38
N ASP A 173 -6.32 -7.88 9.36
CA ASP A 173 -6.34 -8.66 8.13
C ASP A 173 -6.03 -7.82 6.90
N MET A 174 -5.62 -8.52 5.83
CA MET A 174 -5.44 -7.94 4.51
C MET A 174 -6.66 -8.23 3.64
N PHE A 175 -7.12 -7.23 2.89
CA PHE A 175 -8.27 -7.33 2.00
C PHE A 175 -7.88 -6.89 0.59
N LEU A 176 -8.19 -7.72 -0.40
CA LEU A 176 -8.05 -7.40 -1.82
C LEU A 176 -9.34 -6.77 -2.35
N TRP A 177 -9.23 -5.53 -2.77
CA TRP A 177 -10.24 -4.79 -3.47
C TRP A 177 -9.95 -4.76 -4.97
N ASN A 178 -10.77 -5.42 -5.76
CA ASN A 178 -10.72 -5.35 -7.21
C ASN A 178 -11.53 -4.13 -7.69
N LEU A 179 -10.86 -3.15 -8.29
CA LEU A 179 -11.48 -1.88 -8.69
C LEU A 179 -12.37 -2.01 -9.94
N ALA A 180 -12.15 -3.03 -10.76
CA ALA A 180 -12.96 -3.27 -11.96
C ALA A 180 -14.32 -3.90 -11.61
N THR A 181 -14.33 -4.81 -10.63
CA THR A 181 -15.54 -5.58 -10.26
C THR A 181 -16.20 -5.08 -8.97
N GLY A 182 -15.49 -4.28 -8.17
CA GLY A 182 -15.90 -3.90 -6.82
C GLY A 182 -15.78 -5.02 -5.79
N SER A 183 -15.29 -6.21 -6.17
CA SER A 183 -15.12 -7.34 -5.25
C SER A 183 -14.15 -7.00 -4.13
N TYR A 184 -14.51 -7.36 -2.89
CA TYR A 184 -13.73 -7.15 -1.68
C TYR A 184 -13.57 -8.48 -0.95
N GLN A 185 -12.35 -8.98 -0.85
CA GLN A 185 -12.08 -10.32 -0.34
C GLN A 185 -10.95 -10.26 0.69
N ARG A 186 -11.13 -10.88 1.85
CA ARG A 186 -10.04 -11.09 2.79
C ARG A 186 -9.00 -12.03 2.16
N GLN A 187 -7.75 -11.87 2.55
CA GLN A 187 -6.70 -12.83 2.30
C GLN A 187 -7.17 -14.28 2.61
N PRO A 188 -6.71 -15.29 1.85
CA PRO A 188 -7.10 -16.68 2.04
C PRO A 188 -6.88 -17.13 3.49
N SER A 189 -7.62 -18.16 3.89
CA SER A 189 -7.27 -18.82 5.14
C SER A 189 -5.95 -19.58 4.96
N GLY A 190 -5.19 -19.72 6.04
CA GLY A 190 -3.94 -20.48 6.07
C GLY A 190 -4.19 -21.99 6.05
N LEU A 191 -3.33 -22.73 6.75
CA LEU A 191 -3.39 -24.19 6.82
C LEU A 191 -4.77 -24.68 7.29
N SER A 192 -5.27 -25.72 6.60
CA SER A 192 -6.55 -26.38 6.90
C SER A 192 -7.77 -25.45 6.89
N GLY A 193 -7.70 -24.33 6.17
CA GLY A 193 -8.81 -23.38 6.06
C GLY A 193 -9.01 -22.50 7.31
N VAL A 194 -8.01 -22.45 8.20
CA VAL A 194 -8.06 -21.62 9.41
C VAL A 194 -7.48 -20.23 9.12
N GLN A 195 -8.17 -19.17 9.56
CA GLN A 195 -7.70 -17.78 9.42
C GLN A 195 -6.32 -17.60 10.08
N SER A 196 -5.53 -16.62 9.62
CA SER A 196 -4.25 -16.30 10.25
C SER A 196 -4.43 -16.04 11.75
N ASN A 197 -3.57 -16.64 12.57
CA ASN A 197 -3.66 -16.53 14.02
C ASN A 197 -2.95 -15.28 14.58
N SER A 198 -2.37 -14.45 13.71
CA SER A 198 -1.66 -13.22 14.07
C SER A 198 -1.74 -12.16 12.96
N ILE A 199 -1.12 -11.00 13.21
CA ILE A 199 -1.08 -9.83 12.33
C ILE A 199 -0.41 -10.17 11.00
N SER A 200 -1.04 -9.76 9.89
CA SER A 200 -0.42 -9.72 8.56
C SER A 200 -0.52 -8.32 7.97
N THR A 201 0.57 -7.82 7.38
CA THR A 201 0.63 -6.44 6.84
C THR A 201 1.17 -6.46 5.41
N ALA A 202 0.31 -6.14 4.44
CA ALA A 202 0.70 -5.98 3.05
C ALA A 202 1.60 -4.76 2.87
N ILE A 203 2.70 -4.98 2.15
CA ILE A 203 3.66 -3.91 1.80
C ILE A 203 3.53 -3.54 0.32
N SER A 204 3.32 -4.51 -0.56
CA SER A 204 3.22 -4.26 -1.99
C SER A 204 2.38 -5.32 -2.71
N ILE A 205 1.88 -4.98 -3.89
CA ILE A 205 1.28 -5.90 -4.85
C ILE A 205 1.93 -5.68 -6.21
N ASP A 206 2.33 -6.76 -6.88
CA ASP A 206 2.99 -6.69 -8.18
C ASP A 206 2.00 -6.73 -9.37
N VAL A 207 2.53 -6.58 -10.58
CA VAL A 207 1.74 -6.54 -11.83
C VAL A 207 0.99 -7.84 -12.13
N PHE A 208 1.41 -8.95 -11.51
CA PHE A 208 0.73 -10.25 -11.64
C PHE A 208 -0.30 -10.45 -10.53
N GLY A 209 -0.47 -9.48 -9.64
CA GLY A 209 -1.38 -9.55 -8.50
C GLY A 209 -0.85 -10.43 -7.38
N ARG A 210 0.45 -10.47 -7.15
CA ARG A 210 1.02 -11.16 -5.99
C ARG A 210 1.38 -10.13 -4.91
N VAL A 211 0.91 -10.35 -3.70
CA VAL A 211 1.06 -9.44 -2.56
C VAL A 211 2.26 -9.89 -1.74
N SER A 212 3.25 -9.01 -1.54
CA SER A 212 4.34 -9.25 -0.58
C SER A 212 3.96 -8.64 0.76
N PHE A 213 4.06 -9.42 1.83
CA PHE A 213 3.59 -9.03 3.15
C PHE A 213 4.42 -9.66 4.27
N ASP A 214 4.37 -9.02 5.42
CA ASP A 214 4.95 -9.51 6.67
C ASP A 214 3.86 -10.19 7.50
N SER A 215 4.17 -11.29 8.17
CA SER A 215 3.24 -11.91 9.11
C SER A 215 3.91 -12.57 10.31
N LEU A 216 3.30 -12.39 11.48
CA LEU A 216 3.62 -13.10 12.72
C LEU A 216 2.87 -14.44 12.86
N ALA A 217 2.08 -14.82 11.84
CA ALA A 217 1.15 -15.93 11.95
C ALA A 217 1.80 -17.28 11.66
N SER A 218 1.85 -18.15 12.66
CA SER A 218 2.44 -19.50 12.58
C SER A 218 1.56 -20.55 11.88
N ASN A 219 0.51 -20.13 11.18
CA ASN A 219 -0.44 -21.04 10.54
C ASN A 219 -0.76 -20.68 9.08
N LEU A 220 0.04 -19.81 8.44
CA LEU A 220 -0.17 -19.44 7.03
C LEU A 220 0.29 -20.53 6.06
N VAL A 221 1.44 -21.16 6.31
CA VAL A 221 1.99 -22.25 5.47
C VAL A 221 2.60 -23.36 6.32
N ALA A 222 2.75 -24.55 5.74
CA ALA A 222 3.40 -25.67 6.40
C ALA A 222 4.89 -25.37 6.65
N GLY A 223 5.38 -25.69 7.84
CA GLY A 223 6.78 -25.50 8.22
C GLY A 223 7.12 -24.09 8.71
N ASP A 224 6.14 -23.20 8.85
CA ASP A 224 6.28 -22.01 9.68
C ASP A 224 5.67 -22.26 11.06
N THR A 225 6.52 -22.40 12.08
CA THR A 225 6.05 -22.78 13.44
C THR A 225 6.59 -21.89 14.54
N ASN A 226 7.42 -20.88 14.21
CA ASN A 226 8.21 -20.17 15.21
C ASN A 226 7.50 -18.93 15.80
N GLY A 227 6.41 -18.45 15.18
CA GLY A 227 5.66 -17.27 15.65
C GLY A 227 6.46 -15.97 15.58
N ILE A 228 7.49 -15.93 14.74
CA ILE A 228 8.30 -14.74 14.47
C ILE A 228 7.83 -14.13 13.14
N ASN A 229 8.10 -12.84 12.93
CA ASN A 229 7.73 -12.16 11.71
C ASN A 229 8.49 -12.77 10.52
N ASP A 230 7.75 -13.30 9.55
CA ASP A 230 8.27 -13.90 8.33
C ASP A 230 7.71 -13.14 7.12
N VAL A 231 8.39 -13.25 5.98
CA VAL A 231 7.93 -12.66 4.72
C VAL A 231 7.09 -13.67 3.94
N PHE A 232 6.03 -13.20 3.30
CA PHE A 232 5.14 -14.06 2.52
C PHE A 232 4.77 -13.38 1.21
N VAL A 233 4.41 -14.22 0.24
CA VAL A 233 3.83 -13.83 -1.04
C VAL A 233 2.48 -14.51 -1.17
N TRP A 234 1.42 -13.72 -1.30
CA TRP A 234 0.08 -14.20 -1.60
C TRP A 234 -0.22 -14.01 -3.09
N ASP A 235 -0.45 -15.09 -3.82
CA ASP A 235 -0.96 -15.04 -5.19
C ASP A 235 -2.48 -14.82 -5.16
N THR A 236 -2.94 -13.64 -5.58
CA THR A 236 -4.36 -13.27 -5.54
C THR A 236 -5.21 -13.99 -6.58
N ILE A 237 -4.59 -14.58 -7.61
CA ILE A 237 -5.29 -15.30 -8.67
C ILE A 237 -5.47 -16.76 -8.25
N ALA A 238 -4.39 -17.39 -7.79
CA ALA A 238 -4.42 -18.78 -7.34
C ALA A 238 -5.00 -18.95 -5.92
N GLY A 239 -5.02 -17.89 -5.10
CA GLY A 239 -5.45 -17.95 -3.71
C GLY A 239 -4.46 -18.69 -2.80
N THR A 240 -3.18 -18.71 -3.16
CA THR A 240 -2.14 -19.50 -2.47
C THR A 240 -1.08 -18.61 -1.81
N TYR A 241 -0.53 -19.08 -0.69
CA TYR A 241 0.62 -18.46 -0.01
C TYR A 241 1.94 -19.16 -0.35
N LEU A 242 3.00 -18.38 -0.48
CA LEU A 242 4.39 -18.83 -0.53
C LEU A 242 5.19 -18.06 0.52
N ARG A 243 5.86 -18.76 1.44
CA ARG A 243 6.74 -18.13 2.43
C ARG A 243 8.13 -17.84 1.84
N GLN A 244 8.68 -16.67 2.18
CA GLN A 244 10.01 -16.19 1.83
C GLN A 244 10.65 -15.44 3.02
N PRO A 245 11.96 -15.21 3.04
CA PRO A 245 12.95 -16.00 2.34
C PRO A 245 12.92 -17.46 2.81
N ARG A 246 13.22 -18.40 1.92
CA ARG A 246 13.68 -19.73 2.34
C ARG A 246 15.15 -19.59 2.71
N GLY A 247 15.53 -19.98 3.92
CA GLY A 247 16.93 -20.03 4.34
C GLY A 247 17.72 -21.07 3.56
N LEU A 248 19.02 -21.19 3.85
CA LEU A 248 19.92 -22.12 3.18
C LEU A 248 19.28 -23.53 3.11
N LEU A 249 19.24 -24.12 1.91
CA LEU A 249 18.62 -25.42 1.63
C LEU A 249 17.11 -25.54 1.92
N GLY A 250 16.37 -24.42 1.97
CA GLY A 250 14.93 -24.45 2.18
C GLY A 250 14.48 -24.32 3.64
N ALA A 251 15.42 -24.12 4.56
CA ALA A 251 15.13 -24.03 5.99
C ALA A 251 14.29 -22.80 6.37
N GLN A 252 13.58 -22.88 7.50
CA GLN A 252 12.95 -21.71 8.11
C GLN A 252 14.03 -20.73 8.59
N PRO A 253 13.96 -19.42 8.23
CA PRO A 253 14.66 -18.37 8.97
C PRO A 253 14.56 -18.56 10.49
N ASN A 254 15.70 -18.49 11.18
CA ASN A 254 15.79 -18.70 12.62
C ASN A 254 15.54 -17.41 13.44
N ALA A 255 15.28 -16.29 12.77
CA ALA A 255 14.89 -15.01 13.36
C ALA A 255 14.03 -14.21 12.37
N GLY A 256 13.53 -13.05 12.82
CA GLY A 256 12.53 -12.28 12.08
C GLY A 256 13.07 -11.58 10.85
N SER A 257 12.23 -11.58 9.81
CA SER A 257 12.42 -10.91 8.52
C SER A 257 11.30 -9.90 8.25
N GLN A 258 11.58 -8.85 7.49
CA GLN A 258 10.60 -7.83 7.09
C GLN A 258 10.83 -7.39 5.65
N VAL A 259 9.75 -7.23 4.87
CA VAL A 259 9.80 -6.62 3.53
C VAL A 259 10.10 -5.14 3.66
N GLN A 260 11.16 -4.70 2.98
CA GLN A 260 11.54 -3.28 2.87
C GLN A 260 11.06 -2.68 1.55
N ALA A 261 11.12 -3.47 0.46
CA ALA A 261 10.59 -3.10 -0.84
C ALA A 261 10.40 -4.35 -1.72
N ALA A 262 9.53 -4.26 -2.72
CA ALA A 262 9.44 -5.26 -3.78
C ALA A 262 9.54 -4.60 -5.15
N SER A 263 10.09 -5.32 -6.12
CA SER A 263 10.07 -4.87 -7.50
C SER A 263 8.65 -4.92 -8.05
N PHE A 264 8.37 -4.03 -8.98
CA PHE A 264 7.08 -3.92 -9.68
C PHE A 264 6.58 -5.25 -10.30
N ASP A 265 7.51 -6.06 -10.79
CA ASP A 265 7.26 -7.36 -11.39
C ASP A 265 7.25 -8.52 -10.38
N GLY A 266 7.49 -8.23 -9.10
CA GLY A 266 7.57 -9.17 -7.98
C GLY A 266 8.66 -10.25 -8.09
N ASN A 267 9.64 -10.05 -8.99
CA ASN A 267 10.79 -10.94 -9.15
C ASN A 267 11.86 -10.70 -8.10
N ARG A 268 11.87 -9.54 -7.44
CA ARG A 268 12.78 -9.20 -6.35
C ARG A 268 12.02 -8.67 -5.15
N ILE A 269 12.43 -9.12 -3.96
CA ILE A 269 11.99 -8.57 -2.68
C ILE A 269 13.25 -8.20 -1.90
N PHE A 270 13.39 -6.93 -1.55
CA PHE A 270 14.39 -6.46 -0.61
C PHE A 270 13.83 -6.59 0.80
N LEU A 271 14.56 -7.28 1.67
CA LEU A 271 14.14 -7.57 3.04
C LEU A 271 15.27 -7.31 4.02
N SER A 272 14.92 -6.96 5.24
CA SER A 272 15.84 -6.95 6.39
C SER A 272 15.60 -8.19 7.24
N SER A 273 16.66 -8.81 7.75
CA SER A 273 16.53 -9.99 8.62
C SER A 273 17.61 -10.05 9.68
N ASN A 274 17.27 -10.60 10.85
CA ASN A 274 18.23 -10.96 11.91
C ASN A 274 18.66 -12.43 11.84
N ALA A 275 18.26 -13.16 10.80
CA ALA A 275 18.38 -14.61 10.73
C ALA A 275 19.74 -15.05 10.19
N THR A 276 20.51 -15.74 11.01
CA THR A 276 21.87 -16.23 10.69
C THR A 276 21.92 -17.45 9.78
N ASN A 277 20.80 -17.79 9.13
CA ASN A 277 20.68 -18.98 8.29
C ASN A 277 20.05 -18.68 6.91
N LEU A 278 20.00 -17.41 6.50
CA LEU A 278 19.54 -17.05 5.16
C LEU A 278 20.59 -17.37 4.09
N VAL A 279 21.85 -17.03 4.35
CA VAL A 279 23.01 -17.31 3.48
C VAL A 279 24.18 -17.76 4.33
N ALA A 280 25.13 -18.50 3.75
CA ALA A 280 26.24 -19.10 4.50
C ALA A 280 27.22 -18.07 5.12
N GLU A 281 27.24 -16.84 4.59
CA GLU A 281 28.14 -15.78 5.03
C GLU A 281 27.59 -14.94 6.18
N ASP A 282 26.27 -15.00 6.43
CA ASP A 282 25.65 -14.32 7.56
C ASP A 282 25.60 -15.25 8.76
N VAL A 283 26.36 -14.89 9.80
CA VAL A 283 26.48 -15.64 11.05
C VAL A 283 26.17 -14.77 12.28
N THR A 284 25.65 -13.56 12.10
CA THR A 284 25.45 -12.60 13.20
C THR A 284 23.98 -12.24 13.41
N LEU A 285 23.58 -11.99 14.66
CA LEU A 285 22.20 -11.55 14.96
C LEU A 285 21.97 -10.05 14.72
N VAL A 286 22.77 -9.44 13.83
CA VAL A 286 22.63 -8.04 13.44
C VAL A 286 21.69 -7.97 12.23
N PRO A 287 20.79 -6.99 12.13
CA PRO A 287 19.94 -6.87 10.96
C PRO A 287 20.77 -6.64 9.70
N ASP A 288 20.65 -7.55 8.73
CA ASP A 288 21.27 -7.46 7.41
C ASP A 288 20.23 -7.26 6.31
N GLY A 289 20.65 -6.67 5.19
CA GLY A 289 19.84 -6.45 4.01
C GLY A 289 20.02 -7.56 2.97
N PHE A 290 18.92 -8.18 2.54
CA PHE A 290 18.91 -9.28 1.58
C PHE A 290 18.03 -8.96 0.38
N ILE A 291 18.41 -9.47 -0.79
CA ILE A 291 17.54 -9.49 -1.97
C ILE A 291 17.16 -10.94 -2.25
N TRP A 292 15.88 -11.26 -2.06
CA TRP A 292 15.32 -12.48 -2.58
C TRP A 292 15.01 -12.29 -4.07
N THR A 293 15.48 -13.21 -4.92
CA THR A 293 15.18 -13.23 -6.35
C THR A 293 14.44 -14.50 -6.72
N ARG A 294 13.35 -14.37 -7.48
CA ARG A 294 12.56 -15.51 -7.95
C ARG A 294 13.29 -16.20 -9.11
N VAL A 295 13.70 -17.46 -8.93
CA VAL A 295 14.56 -18.20 -9.89
C VAL A 295 13.78 -18.87 -11.03
N THR A 296 12.46 -18.67 -11.13
CA THR A 296 11.66 -19.13 -12.29
C THR A 296 10.77 -18.00 -12.80
N PRO A 297 11.02 -17.50 -14.02
CA PRO A 297 10.03 -16.71 -14.75
C PRO A 297 8.84 -17.63 -15.05
N LEU A 298 7.63 -17.25 -14.62
CA LEU A 298 6.44 -17.86 -15.21
C LEU A 298 6.40 -17.42 -16.66
N GLY A 299 6.42 -18.37 -17.59
CA GLY A 299 6.30 -18.09 -19.02
C GLY A 299 5.08 -17.20 -19.26
N VAL A 300 5.29 -16.16 -20.07
CA VAL A 300 4.21 -15.34 -20.60
C VAL A 300 3.18 -16.30 -21.21
N PRO A 301 1.90 -16.32 -20.76
CA PRO A 301 0.87 -17.04 -21.49
C PRO A 301 0.83 -16.44 -22.89
N GLY A 302 1.00 -17.30 -23.89
CA GLY A 302 1.38 -16.93 -25.24
C GLY A 302 0.56 -15.82 -25.90
N SER A 303 1.29 -15.09 -26.75
CA SER A 303 0.85 -14.40 -27.97
C SER A 303 -0.27 -15.09 -28.72
#